data_AF-A0A9D6G086-F1
#
_entry.id   AF-A0A9D6G086-F1
#
_cell.length_a   1.000
_cell.length_b   1.000
_cell.length_c   1.000
_cell.angle_alpha   90.00
_cell.angle_beta   90.00
_cell.angle_gamma   90.00
#
_symmetry.space_group_name_H-M   'P 1'
#
loop_
_entity.id
_entity.type
_entity.pdbx_description
1 polymer ?
#
loop_
_entity_poly.entity_id
_entity_poly.type
_entity_poly.pdbx_seq_one_letter_code
_entity_poly.pdbx_strand_id
1 'polypeptide(L)'
;MNARSAFSAPLAGGTPVETVTFQTNAVSGQSKLVAGWNLIAIGDNKTPSQFNASIGATPPAAGQIPTNVTTLWAWDANLANWYFYASSLEAKGGTILVDYIVSKNYLNFGDNTLGPTTGFWVNKPQ
;
A
#
# COMPACT_ATOMS: atom_id res chain seq x y z
N MET A 1 -6.39 -16.83 -58.33
CA MET A 1 -5.82 -17.06 -56.98
C MET A 1 -6.14 -15.81 -56.16
N ASN A 2 -6.87 -15.92 -55.05
CA ASN A 2 -7.19 -14.77 -54.19
C ASN A 2 -6.42 -14.92 -52.87
N ALA A 3 -5.36 -14.14 -52.68
CA ALA A 3 -4.61 -14.10 -51.42
C ALA A 3 -5.28 -13.09 -50.47
N ARG A 4 -5.78 -13.58 -49.34
CA ARG A 4 -6.35 -12.75 -48.27
C ARG A 4 -5.20 -12.15 -47.46
N SER A 5 -4.90 -10.87 -47.63
CA SER A 5 -3.90 -10.17 -46.83
C SER A 5 -4.42 -9.96 -45.41
N ALA A 6 -3.68 -10.46 -44.41
CA ALA A 6 -4.02 -10.25 -43.00
C ALA A 6 -3.79 -8.78 -42.62
N PHE A 7 -4.78 -8.17 -41.96
CA PHE A 7 -4.67 -6.83 -41.37
C PHE A 7 -4.25 -6.97 -39.90
N SER A 8 -3.14 -6.33 -39.54
CA SER A 8 -2.67 -6.24 -38.16
C SER A 8 -2.50 -4.76 -37.81
N ALA A 9 -3.19 -4.31 -36.78
CA ALA A 9 -3.03 -2.96 -36.23
C ALA A 9 -2.40 -3.09 -34.83
N PRO A 10 -1.24 -2.49 -34.56
CA PRO A 10 -0.71 -2.43 -33.21
C PRO A 10 -1.64 -1.55 -32.38
N LEU A 11 -2.30 -2.13 -31.38
CA LEU A 11 -2.94 -1.36 -30.33
C LEU A 11 -1.83 -0.82 -29.43
N ALA A 12 -1.78 0.50 -29.24
CA ALA A 12 -0.92 1.08 -28.22
C ALA A 12 -1.29 0.43 -26.88
N GLY A 13 -0.33 -0.20 -26.21
CA GLY A 13 -0.54 -0.78 -24.89
C GLY A 13 -1.12 0.29 -23.98
N GLY A 14 -2.31 0.05 -23.42
CA GLY A 14 -2.95 1.01 -22.53
C GLY A 14 -1.97 1.35 -21.41
N THR A 15 -1.69 2.64 -21.21
CA THR A 15 -0.90 3.07 -20.06
C THR A 15 -1.75 2.81 -18.82
N PRO A 16 -1.36 1.89 -17.92
CA PRO A 16 -2.07 1.76 -16.67
C PRO A 16 -2.01 3.12 -15.97
N VAL A 17 -3.17 3.71 -15.73
CA VAL A 17 -3.27 4.90 -14.88
C VAL A 17 -3.21 4.37 -13.46
N GLU A 18 -2.05 4.47 -12.82
CA GLU A 18 -1.98 4.21 -11.39
C GLU A 18 -2.82 5.25 -10.66
N THR A 19 -3.78 4.78 -9.86
CA THR A 19 -4.60 5.62 -9.00
C THR A 19 -3.70 6.25 -7.93
N VAL A 20 -3.27 7.50 -8.15
CA VAL A 20 -2.44 8.29 -7.21
C VAL A 20 -3.27 8.95 -6.10
N THR A 21 -4.27 8.23 -5.57
CA THR A 21 -5.32 8.81 -4.72
C THR A 21 -4.77 9.36 -3.39
N PHE A 22 -3.68 8.80 -2.88
CA PHE A 22 -3.11 9.16 -1.57
C PHE A 22 -1.62 9.55 -1.63
N GLN A 23 -1.03 9.59 -2.83
CA GLN A 23 0.38 9.92 -2.97
C GLN A 23 0.64 11.40 -2.61
N THR A 24 1.77 11.64 -1.96
CA THR A 24 2.25 13.00 -1.73
C THR A 24 2.74 13.58 -3.05
N ASN A 25 2.23 14.74 -3.45
CA ASN A 25 2.66 15.42 -4.67
C ASN A 25 4.13 15.83 -4.53
N ALA A 26 4.98 15.35 -5.44
CA ALA A 26 6.43 15.58 -5.37
C ALA A 26 6.85 17.04 -5.62
N VAL A 27 6.01 17.85 -6.28
CA VAL A 27 6.29 19.26 -6.60
C VAL A 27 5.77 20.19 -5.50
N SER A 28 4.55 19.96 -5.03
CA SER A 28 3.90 20.83 -4.04
C SER A 28 4.02 20.33 -2.59
N GLY A 29 4.50 19.10 -2.38
CA GLY A 29 4.54 18.45 -1.06
C GLY A 29 3.17 18.10 -0.48
N GLN A 30 2.08 18.39 -1.19
CA GLN A 30 0.73 18.20 -0.68
C GLN A 30 0.33 16.72 -0.71
N SER A 31 -0.15 16.19 0.41
CA SER A 31 -0.72 14.85 0.52
C SER A 31 -2.22 14.95 0.75
N LYS A 32 -2.99 14.00 0.20
CA LYS A 32 -4.42 13.85 0.52
C LYS A 32 -4.65 13.30 1.92
N LEU A 33 -3.61 12.74 2.52
CA LEU A 33 -3.59 12.31 3.91
C LEU A 33 -3.09 13.46 4.77
N VAL A 34 -3.81 13.78 5.84
CA VAL A 34 -3.33 14.71 6.85
C VAL A 34 -2.31 14.03 7.76
N ALA A 35 -1.45 14.81 8.41
CA ALA A 35 -0.60 14.28 9.47
C ALA A 35 -1.45 13.71 10.62
N GLY A 36 -1.01 12.61 11.22
CA GLY A 36 -1.76 11.87 12.23
C GLY A 36 -2.71 10.82 11.64
N TRP A 37 -3.84 10.61 12.30
CA TRP A 37 -4.77 9.52 11.98
C TRP A 37 -5.70 9.85 10.82
N ASN A 38 -5.73 8.95 9.83
CA ASN A 38 -6.66 8.99 8.72
C ASN A 38 -7.37 7.64 8.62
N LEU A 39 -8.69 7.64 8.42
CA LEU A 39 -9.46 6.46 8.07
C LEU A 39 -9.70 6.47 6.56
N ILE A 40 -9.17 5.48 5.86
CA ILE A 40 -9.25 5.38 4.40
C ILE A 40 -9.56 3.95 3.96
N ALA A 41 -9.92 3.80 2.69
CA ALA A 41 -9.98 2.53 2.00
C ALA A 41 -9.35 2.71 0.61
N ILE A 42 -8.76 1.64 0.07
CA ILE A 42 -8.14 1.66 -1.26
C ILE A 42 -8.75 0.54 -2.11
N GLY A 43 -8.88 0.79 -3.42
CA GLY A 43 -9.40 -0.19 -4.38
C GLY A 43 -8.33 -1.03 -5.08
N ASP A 44 -7.06 -0.77 -4.79
CA ASP A 44 -5.93 -1.29 -5.57
C ASP A 44 -5.37 -2.61 -5.04
N ASN A 45 -5.96 -3.20 -3.99
CA ASN A 45 -5.51 -4.44 -3.34
C ASN A 45 -3.99 -4.47 -3.05
N LYS A 46 -3.46 -3.37 -2.49
CA LYS A 46 -2.03 -3.29 -2.11
C LYS A 46 -1.81 -3.93 -0.74
N THR A 47 -0.66 -4.58 -0.53
CA THR A 47 -0.21 -4.91 0.84
C THR A 47 0.12 -3.63 1.61
N PRO A 48 0.17 -3.65 2.96
CA PRO A 48 0.55 -2.47 3.74
C PRO A 48 1.93 -1.89 3.35
N SER A 49 2.89 -2.76 3.03
CA SER A 49 4.22 -2.37 2.56
C SER A 49 4.16 -1.66 1.20
N GLN A 50 3.42 -2.21 0.24
CA GLN A 50 3.19 -1.58 -1.06
C GLN A 50 2.45 -0.24 -0.93
N PHE A 51 1.46 -0.16 -0.05
CA PHE A 51 0.76 1.08 0.23
C PHE A 51 1.71 2.13 0.82
N ASN A 52 2.49 1.77 1.84
CA ASN A 52 3.49 2.64 2.45
C ASN A 52 4.53 3.16 1.44
N ALA A 53 4.96 2.33 0.49
CA ALA A 53 5.81 2.77 -0.62
C ALA A 53 5.09 3.73 -1.58
N SER A 54 3.82 3.44 -1.90
CA SER A 54 3.05 4.22 -2.89
C SER A 54 2.67 5.63 -2.44
N ILE A 55 2.58 5.91 -1.13
CA ILE A 55 2.17 7.24 -0.64
C ILE A 55 3.31 8.27 -0.55
N GLY A 56 4.55 7.81 -0.74
CA GLY A 56 5.74 8.66 -0.72
C GLY A 56 5.84 9.57 -1.93
N ALA A 57 6.46 10.74 -1.77
CA ALA A 57 6.73 11.66 -2.87
C ALA A 57 7.83 11.12 -3.81
N THR A 58 8.78 10.37 -3.25
CA THR A 58 9.91 9.78 -3.97
C THR A 58 9.84 8.25 -3.87
N PRO A 59 10.02 7.51 -4.97
CA PRO A 59 10.17 6.06 -4.90
C PRO A 59 11.32 5.68 -3.97
N PRO A 60 11.14 4.69 -3.07
CA PRO A 60 12.23 4.21 -2.23
C PRO A 60 13.32 3.54 -3.09
N ALA A 61 14.57 3.60 -2.63
CA ALA A 61 15.65 2.82 -3.24
C ALA A 61 15.32 1.31 -3.16
N ALA A 62 15.81 0.53 -4.12
CA ALA A 62 15.56 -0.92 -4.14
C ALA A 62 15.97 -1.58 -2.81
N GLY A 63 15.04 -2.30 -2.18
CA GLY A 63 15.25 -2.98 -0.90
C GLY A 63 15.14 -2.09 0.35
N GLN A 64 14.77 -0.81 0.21
CA GLN A 64 14.49 0.07 1.35
C GLN A 64 12.98 0.15 1.60
N ILE A 65 12.61 0.14 2.89
CA ILE A 65 11.24 0.40 3.32
C ILE A 65 11.14 1.87 3.73
N PRO A 66 10.35 2.69 3.02
CA PRO A 66 10.21 4.09 3.37
C PRO A 66 9.39 4.24 4.66
N THR A 67 9.63 5.26 5.46
CA THR A 67 8.87 5.50 6.70
C THR A 67 7.73 6.50 6.48
N ASN A 68 6.93 6.30 5.42
CA ASN A 68 5.81 7.20 5.10
C ASN A 68 4.59 6.98 6.00
N VAL A 69 4.50 5.81 6.64
CA VAL A 69 3.44 5.42 7.58
C VAL A 69 4.05 5.03 8.92
N THR A 70 3.63 5.65 10.02
CA THR A 70 4.06 5.27 11.37
C THR A 70 3.50 3.89 11.74
N THR A 71 2.16 3.75 11.67
CA THR A 71 1.45 2.49 11.90
C THR A 71 0.19 2.43 11.05
N LEU A 72 -0.20 1.22 10.65
CA LEU A 72 -1.44 0.93 9.95
C LEU A 72 -2.22 -0.15 10.71
N TRP A 73 -3.53 0.05 10.82
CA TRP A 73 -4.43 -0.81 11.55
C TRP A 73 -5.68 -1.11 10.74
N ALA A 74 -6.04 -2.38 10.63
CA ALA A 74 -7.31 -2.80 10.03
C ALA A 74 -8.05 -3.74 10.98
N TRP A 75 -9.36 -3.60 11.09
CA TRP A 75 -10.18 -4.46 11.94
C TRP A 75 -10.62 -5.70 11.17
N ASP A 76 -10.42 -6.89 11.74
CA ASP A 76 -11.05 -8.13 11.28
C ASP A 76 -12.26 -8.44 12.15
N ALA A 77 -13.46 -8.35 11.56
CA ALA A 77 -14.69 -8.65 12.29
C ALA A 77 -14.92 -10.15 12.52
N ASN A 78 -14.35 -11.03 11.70
CA ASN A 78 -14.51 -12.49 11.85
C ASN A 78 -13.66 -13.01 13.01
N LEU A 79 -12.44 -12.49 13.13
CA LEU A 79 -11.50 -12.86 14.18
C LEU A 79 -11.59 -11.95 15.41
N ALA A 80 -12.42 -10.90 15.35
CA ALA A 80 -12.57 -9.87 16.37
C ALA A 80 -11.22 -9.33 16.87
N ASN A 81 -10.30 -9.09 15.93
CA ASN A 81 -8.93 -8.69 16.24
C ASN A 81 -8.38 -7.68 15.21
N TRP A 82 -7.31 -6.99 15.57
CA TRP A 82 -6.68 -5.97 14.75
C TRP A 82 -5.51 -6.54 13.95
N TYR A 83 -5.51 -6.30 12.64
CA TYR A 83 -4.29 -6.37 11.84
C TYR A 83 -3.40 -5.17 12.14
N PHE A 84 -2.10 -5.43 12.26
CA PHE A 84 -1.11 -4.41 12.58
C PHE A 84 0.04 -4.39 11.58
N TYR A 85 0.47 -3.18 11.22
CA TYR A 85 1.66 -2.94 10.43
C TYR A 85 2.37 -1.67 10.91
N ALA A 86 3.70 -1.67 10.89
CA ALA A 86 4.52 -0.51 11.20
C ALA A 86 5.78 -0.48 10.32
N SER A 87 5.96 0.62 9.57
CA SER A 87 7.09 0.74 8.63
C SER A 87 8.44 0.73 9.35
N SER A 88 8.52 1.28 10.57
CA SER A 88 9.75 1.32 11.36
C SER A 88 10.19 -0.06 11.86
N LEU A 89 9.27 -1.01 12.00
CA LEU A 89 9.59 -2.39 12.35
C LEU A 89 9.93 -3.20 11.11
N GLU A 90 9.22 -2.98 10.00
CA GLU A 90 9.55 -3.61 8.71
C GLU A 90 10.91 -3.16 8.18
N ALA A 91 11.24 -1.87 8.31
CA ALA A 91 12.53 -1.30 7.89
C ALA A 91 13.74 -1.89 8.64
N LYS A 92 13.52 -2.48 9.83
CA LYS A 92 14.57 -3.21 10.56
C LYS A 92 14.82 -4.61 9.99
N GLY A 93 13.92 -5.12 9.14
CA GLY A 93 14.03 -6.40 8.47
C GLY A 93 13.81 -7.62 9.39
N GLY A 94 14.02 -8.81 8.81
CA GLY A 94 13.89 -10.08 9.50
C GLY A 94 12.47 -10.35 10.01
N THR A 95 12.36 -10.86 11.23
CA THR A 95 11.08 -11.23 11.87
C THR A 95 10.54 -10.16 12.83
N ILE A 96 11.22 -9.01 12.98
CA ILE A 96 10.93 -8.03 14.05
C ILE A 96 9.47 -7.55 14.05
N LEU A 97 8.90 -7.27 12.88
CA LEU A 97 7.50 -6.90 12.76
C LEU A 97 6.58 -8.05 13.18
N VAL A 98 6.88 -9.27 12.73
CA VAL A 98 6.10 -10.48 13.04
C VAL A 98 6.17 -10.80 14.54
N ASP A 99 7.36 -10.71 15.14
CA ASP A 99 7.58 -10.94 16.57
C ASP A 99 6.79 -9.94 17.42
N TYR A 100 6.73 -8.67 16.98
CA TYR A 100 5.91 -7.66 17.64
C TYR A 100 4.41 -7.97 17.54
N ILE A 101 3.95 -8.36 16.35
CA ILE A 101 2.54 -8.74 16.10
C ILE A 101 2.16 -9.91 17.00
N VAL A 102 2.98 -10.97 17.04
CA VAL A 102 2.75 -12.15 17.89
C VAL A 102 2.79 -11.79 19.37
N SER A 103 3.78 -11.01 19.82
CA SER A 103 3.90 -10.57 21.21
C SER A 103 2.69 -9.76 21.69
N LYS A 104 2.05 -9.02 20.79
CA LYS A 104 0.86 -8.20 21.11
C LYS A 104 -0.46 -8.89 20.79
N ASN A 105 -0.42 -10.13 20.29
CA ASN A 105 -1.58 -10.89 19.85
C ASN A 105 -2.42 -10.14 18.78
N TYR A 106 -1.74 -9.45 17.86
CA TYR A 106 -2.35 -8.85 16.69
C TYR A 106 -2.35 -9.84 15.51
N LEU A 107 -3.11 -9.51 14.48
CA LEU A 107 -3.10 -10.25 13.23
C LEU A 107 -2.00 -9.72 12.31
N ASN A 108 -1.30 -10.64 11.65
CA ASN A 108 -0.35 -10.29 10.60
C ASN A 108 -1.09 -10.18 9.27
N PHE A 109 -0.78 -9.14 8.50
CA PHE A 109 -1.31 -9.02 7.15
C PHE A 109 -0.83 -10.19 6.27
N GLY A 110 0.44 -10.62 6.37
CA GLY A 110 0.97 -11.67 5.49
C GLY A 110 0.72 -11.30 4.01
N ASP A 111 0.01 -12.16 3.29
CA ASP A 111 -0.39 -11.92 1.89
C ASP A 111 -1.74 -11.18 1.76
N ASN A 112 -2.39 -10.83 2.87
CA ASN A 112 -3.64 -10.07 2.85
C ASN A 112 -3.40 -8.65 2.32
N THR A 113 -4.35 -8.21 1.50
CA THR A 113 -4.30 -6.91 0.84
C THR A 113 -5.32 -5.96 1.47
N LEU A 114 -5.00 -4.67 1.39
CA LEU A 114 -5.92 -3.59 1.72
C LEU A 114 -6.88 -3.46 0.52
N GLY A 115 -7.96 -4.22 0.56
CA GLY A 115 -8.97 -4.24 -0.49
C GLY A 115 -10.08 -3.21 -0.29
N PRO A 116 -10.99 -3.05 -1.28
CA PRO A 116 -12.06 -2.06 -1.23
C PRO A 116 -13.07 -2.29 -0.11
N THR A 117 -13.16 -3.51 0.42
CA THR A 117 -14.02 -3.86 1.55
C THR A 117 -13.35 -3.70 2.92
N THR A 118 -12.07 -3.31 2.94
CA THR A 118 -11.28 -3.20 4.16
C THR A 118 -10.91 -1.74 4.41
N GLY A 119 -11.70 -1.07 5.25
CA GLY A 119 -11.32 0.23 5.80
C GLY A 119 -10.18 0.06 6.80
N PHE A 120 -9.17 0.93 6.71
CA PHE A 120 -8.02 0.89 7.60
C PHE A 120 -7.63 2.27 8.09
N TRP A 121 -7.11 2.30 9.31
CA TRP A 121 -6.52 3.48 9.93
C TRP A 121 -5.04 3.55 9.58
N VAL A 122 -4.62 4.68 9.04
CA VAL A 122 -3.21 4.98 8.79
C VAL A 122 -2.79 6.18 9.63
N ASN A 123 -1.69 6.02 10.38
CA ASN A 123 -1.05 7.11 11.09
C ASN A 123 0.13 7.62 10.25
N LYS A 124 0.00 8.82 9.69
CA LYS A 124 1.05 9.47 8.92
C LYS A 124 1.91 10.33 9.86
N PRO A 125 3.25 10.22 9.82
CA PRO A 125 4.12 11.13 10.57
C PRO A 125 3.92 12.58 10.13
N GLN A 126 4.24 13.52 11.03
CA GLN A 126 4.19 14.96 10.74
C GLN A 126 5.25 15.37 9.71
#